data_AF-A0A962JZ81-F1
#
_entry.id   AF-A0A962JZ81-F1
#
_cell.length_a   1.000
_cell.length_b   1.000
_cell.length_c   1.000
_cell.angle_alpha   90.00
_cell.angle_beta   90.00
_cell.angle_gamma   90.00
#
_symmetry.space_group_name_H-M   'P 1'
#
loop_
_entity.id
_entity.type
_entity.pdbx_description
1 polymer ?
#
loop_
_entity_poly.entity_id
_entity_poly.type
_entity_poly.pdbx_seq_one_letter_code
_entity_poly.pdbx_strand_id
1 'polypeptide(L)'
;PLLYQPGREWAYSMGLDVLGRVLEVVSGQPLDVLLRECLLDPLGMSETDWHVPDAKHSRLANLYGAHPVDRTAIPLDGMGEGAKHRPLFFGGGGGLVSTAHDYQRFIQMLANGGELDGVRILSPRTVRYMASNHLPDNADLTAFGRPLFSETAFDGVGFGLGVSVTLDPVKGRVPGNAGEFAWGGAASTAFWVDPVDDLTVSFFTQLLPSSVHPIRSQLKQLVYQAFI
;
A
#
# COMPACT_ATOMS: atom_id res chain seq x y z
N PRO A 1 -2.70 18.71 -16.69
CA PRO A 1 -4.15 18.71 -17.03
C PRO A 1 -4.78 17.43 -16.48
N LEU A 2 -6.07 17.43 -16.14
CA LEU A 2 -6.77 16.23 -15.69
C LEU A 2 -7.09 15.31 -16.87
N LEU A 3 -7.09 14.00 -16.63
CA LEU A 3 -7.48 13.00 -17.63
C LEU A 3 -9.00 12.94 -17.84
N TYR A 4 -9.78 13.30 -16.81
CA TYR A 4 -11.24 13.29 -16.78
C TYR A 4 -11.76 14.25 -15.70
N GLN A 5 -13.06 14.53 -15.71
CA GLN A 5 -13.68 15.40 -14.71
C GLN A 5 -13.71 14.74 -13.33
N PRO A 6 -13.38 15.45 -12.23
CA PRO A 6 -13.40 14.88 -10.88
C PRO A 6 -14.73 14.16 -10.56
N GLY A 7 -14.63 12.98 -9.95
CA GLY A 7 -15.79 12.16 -9.56
C GLY A 7 -16.44 11.37 -10.70
N ARG A 8 -15.91 11.41 -11.93
CA ARG A 8 -16.46 10.62 -13.06
C ARG A 8 -15.91 9.20 -13.16
N GLU A 9 -14.65 9.02 -12.82
CA GLU A 9 -13.95 7.74 -12.95
C GLU A 9 -12.92 7.61 -11.83
N TRP A 10 -12.53 6.38 -11.53
CA TRP A 10 -11.37 6.09 -10.70
C TRP A 10 -10.13 5.88 -11.58
N ALA A 11 -9.00 6.48 -11.21
CA ALA A 11 -7.71 6.21 -11.84
C ALA A 11 -6.58 6.32 -10.84
N TYR A 12 -5.68 5.36 -10.90
CA TYR A 12 -4.42 5.42 -10.16
C TYR A 12 -3.59 6.62 -10.64
N SER A 13 -3.16 7.45 -9.70
CA SER A 13 -2.59 8.77 -10.01
C SER A 13 -1.76 9.34 -8.85
N MET A 14 -1.17 10.52 -9.08
CA MET A 14 -0.47 11.33 -8.06
C MET A 14 -1.43 12.00 -7.06
N GLY A 15 -2.69 11.55 -6.95
CA GLY A 15 -3.68 12.14 -6.06
C GLY A 15 -3.26 12.10 -4.58
N LEU A 16 -2.53 11.06 -4.17
CA LEU A 16 -2.00 10.95 -2.81
C LEU A 16 -0.84 11.92 -2.55
N ASP A 17 -0.05 12.30 -3.57
CA ASP A 17 0.97 13.34 -3.42
C ASP A 17 0.34 14.73 -3.27
N VAL A 18 -0.74 14.99 -4.01
CA VAL A 18 -1.57 16.20 -3.80
C VAL A 18 -2.18 16.19 -2.39
N LEU A 19 -2.68 15.05 -1.91
CA LEU A 19 -3.18 14.92 -0.55
C LEU A 19 -2.07 15.20 0.49
N GLY A 20 -0.85 14.69 0.28
CA GLY A 20 0.31 15.01 1.10
C GLY A 20 0.52 16.52 1.21
N ARG A 21 0.46 17.24 0.08
CA ARG A 21 0.56 18.70 0.10
C ARG A 21 -0.61 19.40 0.81
N VAL A 22 -1.83 18.88 0.68
CA VAL A 22 -2.99 19.39 1.43
C VAL A 22 -2.76 19.24 2.93
N LEU A 23 -2.23 18.10 3.38
CA LEU A 23 -1.91 17.88 4.79
C LEU A 23 -0.90 18.91 5.29
N GLU A 24 0.17 19.20 4.55
CA GLU A 24 1.14 20.24 4.93
C GLU A 24 0.51 21.63 5.08
N VAL A 25 -0.38 22.00 4.15
CA VAL A 25 -1.05 23.30 4.18
C VAL A 25 -1.99 23.42 5.38
N VAL A 26 -2.72 22.34 5.69
CA VAL A 26 -3.69 22.32 6.80
C VAL A 26 -2.99 22.26 8.16
N SER A 27 -1.92 21.47 8.29
CA SER A 27 -1.17 21.33 9.54
C SER A 27 -0.18 22.48 9.78
N GLY A 28 0.29 23.14 8.73
CA GLY A 28 1.41 24.08 8.80
C GLY A 28 2.77 23.40 9.02
N GLN A 29 2.85 22.07 8.90
CA GLN A 29 4.06 21.28 9.10
C GLN A 29 4.51 20.61 7.79
N PRO A 30 5.82 20.41 7.58
CA PRO A 30 6.32 19.51 6.53
C PRO A 30 5.75 18.09 6.67
N LEU A 31 5.52 17.40 5.55
CA LEU A 31 4.87 16.08 5.57
C LEU A 31 5.69 15.03 6.35
N ASP A 32 7.02 15.09 6.28
CA ASP A 32 7.91 14.18 7.03
C ASP A 32 7.77 14.35 8.54
N VAL A 33 7.62 15.59 9.01
CA VAL A 33 7.38 15.91 10.41
C VAL A 33 5.99 15.45 10.83
N LEU A 34 4.96 15.80 10.07
CA LEU A 34 3.57 15.45 10.38
C LEU A 34 3.38 13.92 10.46
N LEU A 35 3.88 13.17 9.47
CA LEU A 35 3.75 11.72 9.46
C LEU A 35 4.47 11.08 10.64
N ARG A 36 5.66 11.60 10.99
CA ARG A 36 6.44 11.13 12.13
C ARG A 36 5.67 11.32 13.45
N GLU A 37 5.17 12.52 13.71
CA GLU A 37 4.47 12.85 14.95
C GLU A 37 3.11 12.14 15.09
N CYS A 38 2.34 12.03 13.99
CA CYS A 38 0.99 11.49 14.05
C CYS A 38 0.90 9.97 13.87
N LEU A 39 1.92 9.34 13.28
CA LEU A 39 1.86 7.92 12.92
C LEU A 39 3.13 7.15 13.29
N LEU A 40 4.30 7.58 12.80
CA LEU A 40 5.49 6.72 12.87
C LEU A 40 6.02 6.59 14.29
N ASP A 41 6.23 7.70 15.01
CA ASP A 41 6.75 7.69 16.38
C ASP A 41 5.76 7.04 17.36
N PRO A 42 4.44 7.37 17.35
CA PRO A 42 3.46 6.71 18.22
C PRO A 42 3.37 5.19 17.98
N LEU A 43 3.59 4.75 16.75
CA LEU A 43 3.65 3.33 16.42
C LEU A 43 5.05 2.73 16.52
N GLY A 44 6.09 3.46 16.91
CA GLY A 44 7.45 2.94 17.02
C GLY A 44 8.05 2.48 15.68
N MET A 45 7.60 3.05 14.56
CA MET A 45 8.09 2.77 13.20
C MET A 45 9.39 3.56 12.89
N SER A 46 10.41 3.32 13.71
CA SER A 46 11.66 4.10 13.73
C SER A 46 12.58 3.92 12.51
N GLU A 47 12.25 2.98 11.63
CA GLU A 47 13.00 2.66 10.41
C GLU A 47 12.23 3.04 9.15
N THR A 48 11.09 3.72 9.30
CA THR A 48 10.26 4.21 8.21
C THR A 48 10.53 5.69 7.95
N ASP A 49 10.94 6.03 6.73
CA ASP A 49 11.29 7.39 6.32
C ASP A 49 11.26 7.49 4.78
N TRP A 50 11.51 8.65 4.19
CA TRP A 50 11.71 8.79 2.74
C TRP A 50 13.15 8.55 2.27
N HIS A 51 14.07 8.28 3.20
CA HIS A 51 15.45 7.93 2.87
C HIS A 51 16.12 7.10 3.98
N VAL A 52 17.13 6.33 3.61
CA VAL A 52 17.90 5.50 4.54
C VAL A 52 19.16 6.25 4.98
N PRO A 53 19.39 6.48 6.28
CA PRO A 53 20.63 7.05 6.78
C PRO A 53 21.85 6.19 6.47
N ASP A 54 23.01 6.80 6.25
CA ASP A 54 24.28 6.14 5.87
C ASP A 54 24.60 4.90 6.72
N ALA A 55 24.42 5.00 8.04
CA ALA A 55 24.69 3.91 8.98
C ALA A 55 23.84 2.64 8.74
N LYS A 56 22.74 2.75 7.96
CA LYS A 56 21.79 1.66 7.68
C LYS A 56 21.86 1.17 6.23
N HIS A 57 22.70 1.76 5.37
CA HIS A 57 22.77 1.39 3.94
C HIS A 57 23.10 -0.09 3.71
N SER A 58 23.88 -0.71 4.59
CA SER A 58 24.22 -2.15 4.51
C SER A 58 23.03 -3.09 4.69
N ARG A 59 21.90 -2.61 5.22
CA ARG A 59 20.65 -3.37 5.39
C ARG A 59 19.60 -3.03 4.34
N LEU A 60 19.85 -2.03 3.49
CA LEU A 60 18.93 -1.68 2.41
C LEU A 60 18.95 -2.79 1.37
N ALA A 61 17.77 -3.37 1.10
CA ALA A 61 17.63 -4.40 0.09
C ALA A 61 17.91 -3.82 -1.31
N ASN A 62 18.62 -4.59 -2.14
CA ASN A 62 18.85 -4.23 -3.53
C ASN A 62 17.54 -4.27 -4.31
N LEU A 63 17.34 -3.27 -5.17
CA LEU A 63 16.20 -3.21 -6.08
C LEU A 63 16.55 -3.90 -7.40
N TYR A 64 15.65 -4.75 -7.87
CA TYR A 64 15.79 -5.47 -9.12
C TYR A 64 14.67 -5.13 -10.10
N GLY A 65 14.99 -5.20 -11.38
CA GLY A 65 14.04 -5.30 -12.48
C GLY A 65 14.06 -6.70 -13.06
N ALA A 66 13.15 -6.99 -13.99
CA ALA A 66 13.17 -8.25 -14.73
C ALA A 66 13.65 -8.03 -16.17
N HIS A 67 14.55 -8.91 -16.63
CA HIS A 67 14.93 -8.95 -18.04
C HIS A 67 13.69 -9.27 -18.92
N PRO A 68 13.46 -8.55 -20.03
CA PRO A 68 12.20 -8.64 -20.79
C PRO A 68 11.95 -9.99 -21.46
N VAL A 69 13.00 -10.82 -21.64
CA VAL A 69 12.89 -12.11 -22.34
C VAL A 69 12.78 -13.28 -21.37
N ASP A 70 13.77 -13.45 -20.50
CA ASP A 70 13.90 -14.61 -19.61
C ASP A 70 13.49 -14.32 -18.15
N ARG A 71 13.09 -13.07 -17.85
CA ARG A 71 12.66 -12.60 -16.53
C ARG A 71 13.69 -12.77 -15.42
N THR A 72 14.97 -12.94 -15.77
CA THR A 72 16.05 -12.94 -14.78
C THR A 72 16.17 -11.57 -14.09
N ALA A 73 16.56 -11.58 -12.82
CA ALA A 73 16.67 -10.36 -12.02
C ALA A 73 17.88 -9.52 -12.45
N ILE A 74 17.65 -8.23 -12.71
CA ILE A 74 18.68 -7.25 -13.08
C ILE A 74 18.74 -6.17 -11.99
N PRO A 75 19.90 -5.90 -11.38
CA PRO A 75 20.03 -4.79 -10.43
C PRO A 75 19.63 -3.44 -11.04
N LEU A 76 18.86 -2.65 -10.30
CA LEU A 76 18.44 -1.29 -10.65
C LEU A 76 19.15 -0.27 -9.76
N ASP A 77 20.48 -0.29 -9.79
CA ASP A 77 21.33 0.48 -8.86
C ASP A 77 20.95 1.96 -8.82
N GLY A 78 20.73 2.62 -9.95
CA GLY A 78 20.37 4.05 -9.98
C GLY A 78 19.06 4.38 -9.25
N MET A 79 18.04 3.51 -9.36
CA MET A 79 16.78 3.70 -8.63
C MET A 79 16.92 3.31 -7.15
N GLY A 80 17.71 2.27 -6.85
CA GLY A 80 18.04 1.87 -5.49
C GLY A 80 18.85 2.93 -4.72
N GLU A 81 19.79 3.61 -5.38
CA GLU A 81 20.58 4.71 -4.79
C GLU A 81 19.71 5.91 -4.41
N GLY A 82 18.58 6.12 -5.09
CA GLY A 82 17.62 7.18 -4.75
C GLY A 82 17.12 7.08 -3.31
N ALA A 83 16.93 5.87 -2.79
CA ALA A 83 16.48 5.62 -1.42
C ALA A 83 17.50 6.01 -0.33
N LYS A 84 18.76 6.26 -0.69
CA LYS A 84 19.82 6.65 0.26
C LYS A 84 19.89 8.15 0.51
N HIS A 85 19.22 8.95 -0.31
CA HIS A 85 19.33 10.40 -0.30
C HIS A 85 18.00 11.04 0.08
N ARG A 86 18.04 12.12 0.89
CA ARG A 86 16.84 12.89 1.21
C ARG A 86 16.22 13.42 -0.09
N PRO A 87 14.92 13.15 -0.37
CA PRO A 87 14.31 13.59 -1.61
C PRO A 87 14.07 15.11 -1.61
N LEU A 88 13.86 15.66 -2.80
CA LEU A 88 13.49 17.07 -2.97
C LEU A 88 12.07 17.39 -2.49
N PHE A 89 11.20 16.38 -2.44
CA PHE A 89 9.85 16.48 -1.90
C PHE A 89 9.44 15.15 -1.25
N PHE A 90 8.57 15.21 -0.25
CA PHE A 90 7.99 14.04 0.40
C PHE A 90 6.70 13.64 -0.31
N GLY A 91 6.76 12.56 -1.09
CA GLY A 91 5.59 12.02 -1.79
C GLY A 91 4.61 11.37 -0.83
N GLY A 92 3.33 11.68 -0.96
CA GLY A 92 2.24 11.02 -0.23
C GLY A 92 1.79 9.71 -0.90
N GLY A 93 2.05 9.54 -2.19
CA GLY A 93 1.73 8.32 -2.95
C GLY A 93 2.87 7.31 -3.05
N GLY A 94 4.10 7.72 -2.70
CA GLY A 94 5.29 6.87 -2.76
C GLY A 94 6.55 7.56 -2.25
N GLY A 95 7.63 6.78 -2.10
CA GLY A 95 8.93 7.27 -1.66
C GLY A 95 9.34 6.84 -0.25
N LEU A 96 8.41 6.30 0.56
CA LEU A 96 8.77 5.70 1.84
C LEU A 96 9.59 4.43 1.65
N VAL A 97 10.66 4.33 2.43
CA VAL A 97 11.39 3.11 2.77
C VAL A 97 10.98 2.68 4.17
N SER A 98 10.91 1.37 4.41
CA SER A 98 10.47 0.80 5.68
C SER A 98 11.05 -0.60 5.86
N THR A 99 10.72 -1.24 6.98
CA THR A 99 11.05 -2.64 7.26
C THR A 99 9.77 -3.47 7.36
N ALA A 100 9.90 -4.79 7.23
CA ALA A 100 8.77 -5.69 7.46
C ALA A 100 8.17 -5.52 8.87
N HIS A 101 9.02 -5.30 9.87
CA HIS A 101 8.60 -5.06 11.25
C HIS A 101 7.79 -3.76 11.39
N ASP A 102 8.30 -2.63 10.90
CA ASP A 102 7.61 -1.34 11.02
C ASP A 102 6.28 -1.35 10.30
N TYR A 103 6.26 -1.86 9.08
CA TYR A 103 5.04 -1.89 8.28
C TYR A 103 4.01 -2.87 8.85
N GLN A 104 4.45 -3.98 9.47
CA GLN A 104 3.55 -4.88 10.21
C GLN A 104 2.88 -4.17 11.40
N ARG A 105 3.58 -3.25 12.09
CA ARG A 105 2.96 -2.45 13.17
C ARG A 105 1.86 -1.53 12.64
N PHE A 106 2.08 -0.90 11.49
CA PHE A 106 1.02 -0.14 10.81
C PHE A 106 -0.20 -1.02 10.46
N ILE A 107 0.03 -2.18 9.86
CA ILE A 107 -1.05 -3.10 9.47
C ILE A 107 -1.80 -3.63 10.70
N GLN A 108 -1.08 -4.01 11.76
CA GLN A 108 -1.70 -4.48 13.00
C GLN A 108 -2.53 -3.39 13.68
N MET A 109 -2.07 -2.13 13.66
CA MET A 109 -2.87 -0.99 14.14
C MET A 109 -4.20 -0.88 13.41
N LEU A 110 -4.22 -1.09 12.08
CA LEU A 110 -5.45 -1.12 11.30
C LEU A 110 -6.33 -2.32 11.65
N ALA A 111 -5.76 -3.52 11.76
CA ALA A 111 -6.49 -4.74 12.12
C ALA A 111 -7.17 -4.62 13.50
N ASN A 112 -6.50 -3.98 14.46
CA ASN A 112 -7.01 -3.69 15.79
C ASN A 112 -8.03 -2.53 15.83
N GLY A 113 -8.47 -2.02 14.67
CA GLY A 113 -9.44 -0.93 14.60
C GLY A 113 -8.86 0.43 15.04
N GLY A 114 -7.58 0.67 14.74
CA GLY A 114 -6.95 1.99 14.89
C GLY A 114 -6.07 2.16 16.12
N GLU A 115 -5.72 1.08 16.81
CA GLU A 115 -4.92 1.10 18.05
C GLU A 115 -3.86 0.00 18.07
N LEU A 116 -2.66 0.31 18.57
CA LEU A 116 -1.63 -0.68 18.83
C LEU A 116 -0.88 -0.30 20.11
N ASP A 117 -0.54 -1.30 20.94
CA ASP A 117 0.23 -1.11 22.17
C ASP A 117 -0.34 -0.01 23.11
N GLY A 118 -1.67 0.13 23.15
CA GLY A 118 -2.38 1.15 23.96
C GLY A 118 -2.41 2.55 23.35
N VAL A 119 -1.85 2.74 22.14
CA VAL A 119 -1.81 4.02 21.42
C VAL A 119 -2.86 4.01 20.31
N ARG A 120 -3.85 4.91 20.43
CA ARG A 120 -4.92 5.07 19.44
C ARG A 120 -4.56 6.13 18.41
N ILE A 121 -4.42 5.70 17.15
CA ILE A 121 -4.20 6.55 15.98
C ILE A 121 -5.53 6.94 15.34
N LEU A 122 -6.42 5.95 15.16
CA LEU A 122 -7.72 6.13 14.54
C LEU A 122 -8.82 5.55 15.42
N SER A 123 -10.03 6.08 15.28
CA SER A 123 -11.19 5.42 15.88
C SER A 123 -11.54 4.14 15.09
N PRO A 124 -12.16 3.13 15.70
CA PRO A 124 -12.58 1.93 14.97
C PRO A 124 -13.61 2.24 13.88
N ARG A 125 -14.42 3.30 14.08
CA ARG A 125 -15.36 3.80 13.07
C ARG A 125 -14.62 4.38 11.87
N THR A 126 -13.52 5.10 12.10
CA THR A 126 -12.70 5.69 11.04
C THR A 126 -12.02 4.60 10.20
N VAL A 127 -11.46 3.56 10.83
CA VAL A 127 -10.86 2.42 10.09
C VAL A 127 -11.91 1.70 9.24
N ARG A 128 -13.10 1.41 9.79
CA ARG A 128 -14.18 0.81 9.00
C ARG A 128 -14.63 1.70 7.84
N TYR A 129 -14.72 3.01 8.06
CA TYR A 129 -15.08 3.95 7.01
C TYR A 129 -14.00 4.02 5.92
N MET A 130 -12.72 4.02 6.30
CA MET A 130 -11.58 3.97 5.39
C MET A 130 -11.62 2.71 4.52
N ALA A 131 -11.92 1.55 5.11
CA ALA A 131 -11.99 0.26 4.44
C ALA A 131 -13.37 -0.07 3.82
N SER A 132 -14.28 0.90 3.71
CA SER A 132 -15.55 0.73 2.98
C SER A 132 -15.36 1.03 1.50
N ASN A 133 -16.25 0.53 0.63
CA ASN A 133 -16.24 0.93 -0.78
C ASN A 133 -16.76 2.36 -0.94
N HIS A 134 -15.95 3.25 -1.51
CA HIS A 134 -16.31 4.65 -1.79
C HIS A 134 -16.65 4.89 -3.26
N LEU A 135 -16.67 3.85 -4.09
CA LEU A 135 -17.12 3.94 -5.47
C LEU A 135 -18.66 4.09 -5.51
N PRO A 136 -19.21 4.91 -6.44
CA PRO A 136 -20.64 5.14 -6.51
C PRO A 136 -21.41 3.85 -6.82
N ASP A 137 -22.64 3.77 -6.32
CA ASP A 137 -23.56 2.63 -6.50
C ASP A 137 -22.96 1.27 -6.09
N ASN A 138 -21.97 1.28 -5.19
CA ASN A 138 -21.20 0.10 -4.78
C ASN A 138 -20.55 -0.63 -5.98
N ALA A 139 -20.14 0.11 -7.00
CA ALA A 139 -19.43 -0.41 -8.17
C ALA A 139 -18.07 -1.00 -7.79
N ASP A 140 -17.54 -1.88 -8.64
CA ASP A 140 -16.14 -2.30 -8.60
C ASP A 140 -15.27 -1.44 -9.53
N LEU A 141 -13.96 -1.66 -9.44
CA LEU A 141 -12.96 -0.96 -10.24
C LEU A 141 -13.05 -1.31 -11.74
N THR A 142 -13.63 -2.44 -12.12
CA THR A 142 -13.88 -2.75 -13.54
C THR A 142 -14.97 -1.84 -14.11
N ALA A 143 -16.02 -1.56 -13.34
CA ALA A 143 -17.14 -0.74 -13.77
C ALA A 143 -16.87 0.78 -13.69
N PHE A 144 -16.09 1.23 -12.71
CA PHE A 144 -15.88 2.67 -12.45
C PHE A 144 -14.43 3.15 -12.69
N GLY A 145 -13.48 2.22 -12.76
CA GLY A 145 -12.06 2.51 -12.92
C GLY A 145 -11.61 2.48 -14.38
N ARG A 146 -10.54 3.23 -14.67
CA ARG A 146 -9.80 3.08 -15.93
C ARG A 146 -8.95 1.80 -15.89
N PRO A 147 -8.86 1.07 -17.02
CA PRO A 147 -7.95 -0.06 -17.12
C PRO A 147 -6.52 0.34 -16.75
N LEU A 148 -5.91 -0.44 -15.87
CA LEU A 148 -4.52 -0.31 -15.46
C LEU A 148 -3.83 -1.65 -15.73
N PHE A 149 -2.56 -1.63 -16.14
CA PHE A 149 -1.72 -2.82 -16.03
C PHE A 149 -1.42 -3.05 -14.54
N SER A 150 -2.33 -3.76 -13.86
CA SER A 150 -2.19 -4.20 -12.47
C SER A 150 -1.97 -5.70 -12.40
N GLU A 151 -1.25 -6.13 -11.37
CA GLU A 151 -1.09 -7.55 -11.06
C GLU A 151 -2.40 -8.19 -10.60
N THR A 152 -3.22 -7.44 -9.84
CA THR A 152 -4.52 -7.88 -9.32
C THR A 152 -5.64 -7.43 -10.26
N ALA A 153 -6.59 -8.32 -10.54
CA ALA A 153 -7.79 -8.01 -11.31
C ALA A 153 -8.70 -7.03 -10.55
N PHE A 154 -9.46 -6.23 -11.30
CA PHE A 154 -10.39 -5.23 -10.74
C PHE A 154 -11.79 -5.79 -10.46
N ASP A 155 -12.12 -6.95 -11.02
CA ASP A 155 -13.42 -7.60 -10.84
C ASP A 155 -13.67 -7.96 -9.38
N GLY A 156 -14.79 -7.51 -8.83
CA GLY A 156 -15.12 -7.74 -7.42
C GLY A 156 -14.22 -6.99 -6.43
N VAL A 157 -13.46 -5.99 -6.89
CA VAL A 157 -12.60 -5.14 -6.05
C VAL A 157 -13.10 -3.69 -6.11
N GLY A 158 -13.50 -3.15 -4.96
CA GLY A 158 -13.83 -1.74 -4.78
C GLY A 158 -12.62 -0.93 -4.33
N PHE A 159 -12.84 0.35 -4.02
CA PHE A 159 -11.79 1.23 -3.53
C PHE A 159 -12.26 2.05 -2.34
N GLY A 160 -11.51 1.94 -1.25
CA GLY A 160 -11.69 2.71 -0.03
C GLY A 160 -10.85 3.99 -0.01
N LEU A 161 -10.63 4.53 1.18
CA LEU A 161 -9.75 5.69 1.36
C LEU A 161 -8.30 5.22 1.45
N GLY A 162 -7.66 5.05 0.29
CA GLY A 162 -6.24 4.67 0.19
C GLY A 162 -5.98 3.15 0.15
N VAL A 163 -7.02 2.33 0.08
CA VAL A 163 -6.93 0.86 0.03
C VAL A 163 -7.88 0.28 -1.01
N SER A 164 -7.53 -0.85 -1.61
CA SER A 164 -8.50 -1.69 -2.33
C SER A 164 -9.35 -2.46 -1.32
N VAL A 165 -10.61 -2.75 -1.66
CA VAL A 165 -11.54 -3.50 -0.80
C VAL A 165 -12.13 -4.66 -1.58
N THR A 166 -12.02 -5.88 -1.07
CA THR A 166 -12.67 -7.05 -1.67
C THR A 166 -14.19 -6.94 -1.48
N LEU A 167 -14.94 -6.86 -2.57
CA LEU A 167 -16.41 -6.88 -2.56
C LEU A 167 -16.95 -8.29 -2.80
N ASP A 168 -16.32 -9.01 -3.75
CA ASP A 168 -16.74 -10.33 -4.19
C ASP A 168 -15.51 -11.18 -4.57
N PRO A 169 -15.06 -12.09 -3.68
CA PRO A 169 -13.88 -12.92 -3.94
C PRO A 169 -14.12 -13.95 -5.07
N VAL A 170 -15.37 -14.33 -5.36
CA VAL A 170 -15.70 -15.25 -6.46
C VAL A 170 -15.49 -14.55 -7.80
N LYS A 171 -15.95 -13.30 -7.94
CA LYS A 171 -15.65 -12.47 -9.12
C LYS A 171 -14.15 -12.22 -9.28
N GLY A 172 -13.46 -11.93 -8.17
CA GLY A 172 -12.01 -11.71 -8.14
C GLY A 172 -11.17 -12.97 -8.39
N ARG A 173 -11.77 -14.17 -8.32
CA ARG A 173 -11.12 -15.48 -8.53
C ARG A 173 -9.91 -15.73 -7.63
N VAL A 174 -9.88 -15.11 -6.46
CA VAL A 174 -8.85 -15.30 -5.43
C VAL A 174 -9.54 -15.54 -4.09
N PRO A 175 -9.21 -16.62 -3.36
CA PRO A 175 -9.78 -16.89 -2.04
C PRO A 175 -9.57 -15.73 -1.08
N GLY A 176 -10.55 -15.47 -0.22
CA GLY A 176 -10.52 -14.43 0.81
C GLY A 176 -11.94 -13.98 1.16
N ASN A 177 -12.08 -13.04 2.10
CA ASN A 177 -13.39 -12.56 2.53
C ASN A 177 -13.76 -11.19 1.96
N ALA A 178 -15.07 -10.96 1.79
CA ALA A 178 -15.58 -9.63 1.49
C ALA A 178 -15.29 -8.69 2.68
N GLY A 179 -14.81 -7.48 2.40
CA GLY A 179 -14.35 -6.52 3.40
C GLY A 179 -12.85 -6.61 3.72
N GLU A 180 -12.12 -7.61 3.22
CA GLU A 180 -10.66 -7.60 3.23
C GLU A 180 -10.16 -6.36 2.48
N PHE A 181 -9.21 -5.63 3.07
CA PHE A 181 -8.62 -4.45 2.44
C PHE A 181 -7.11 -4.56 2.32
N ALA A 182 -6.58 -4.00 1.25
CA ALA A 182 -5.22 -4.27 0.78
C ALA A 182 -4.62 -3.09 0.02
N TRP A 183 -3.29 -3.13 -0.15
CA TRP A 183 -2.60 -2.38 -1.19
C TRP A 183 -1.24 -3.03 -1.48
N GLY A 184 -0.46 -2.44 -2.39
CA GLY A 184 0.91 -2.89 -2.62
C GLY A 184 1.76 -1.89 -3.37
N GLY A 185 3.07 -2.06 -3.27
CA GLY A 185 4.07 -1.23 -3.94
C GLY A 185 4.47 -1.74 -5.31
N ALA A 186 5.03 -0.86 -6.13
CA ALA A 186 5.52 -1.20 -7.46
C ALA A 186 6.63 -2.26 -7.42
N ALA A 187 7.47 -2.25 -6.37
CA ALA A 187 8.55 -3.22 -6.16
C ALA A 187 8.06 -4.59 -5.63
N SER A 188 6.83 -4.97 -5.95
CA SER A 188 6.17 -6.23 -5.56
C SER A 188 5.98 -6.42 -4.04
N THR A 189 6.01 -5.34 -3.26
CA THR A 189 5.54 -5.39 -1.85
C THR A 189 4.02 -5.43 -1.82
N ALA A 190 3.46 -6.08 -0.80
CA ALA A 190 2.01 -6.24 -0.65
C ALA A 190 1.61 -6.38 0.82
N PHE A 191 0.39 -5.95 1.13
CA PHE A 191 -0.26 -6.28 2.38
C PHE A 191 -1.76 -6.47 2.21
N TRP A 192 -2.38 -7.17 3.15
CA TRP A 192 -3.82 -7.12 3.36
C TRP A 192 -4.17 -7.34 4.83
N VAL A 193 -5.37 -6.90 5.19
CA VAL A 193 -6.04 -7.16 6.46
C VAL A 193 -7.37 -7.81 6.15
N ASP A 194 -7.59 -8.99 6.73
CA ASP A 194 -8.87 -9.67 6.70
C ASP A 194 -9.51 -9.60 8.10
N PRO A 195 -10.52 -8.73 8.30
CA PRO A 195 -11.19 -8.61 9.58
C PRO A 195 -12.13 -9.79 9.89
N VAL A 196 -12.46 -10.65 8.91
CA VAL A 196 -13.32 -11.83 9.11
C VAL A 196 -12.51 -12.95 9.75
N ASP A 197 -11.30 -13.19 9.24
CA ASP A 197 -10.40 -14.26 9.71
C ASP A 197 -9.40 -13.78 10.77
N ASP A 198 -9.51 -12.53 11.23
CA ASP A 198 -8.55 -11.87 12.15
C ASP A 198 -7.09 -12.04 11.69
N LEU A 199 -6.88 -11.76 10.40
CA LEU A 199 -5.62 -12.02 9.71
C LEU A 199 -5.00 -10.71 9.20
N THR A 200 -3.68 -10.61 9.38
CA THR A 200 -2.86 -9.65 8.66
C THR A 200 -1.76 -10.38 7.90
N VAL A 201 -1.48 -9.93 6.68
CA VAL A 201 -0.33 -10.42 5.93
C VAL A 201 0.45 -9.24 5.36
N SER A 202 1.77 -9.32 5.48
CA SER A 202 2.70 -8.41 4.85
C SER A 202 3.77 -9.22 4.12
N PHE A 203 4.07 -8.81 2.88
CA PHE A 203 5.04 -9.48 2.02
C PHE A 203 5.97 -8.46 1.39
N PHE A 204 7.28 -8.73 1.50
CA PHE A 204 8.32 -7.82 1.03
C PHE A 204 9.29 -8.53 0.10
N THR A 205 9.41 -7.98 -1.09
CA THR A 205 10.50 -8.23 -2.04
C THR A 205 10.86 -6.90 -2.69
N GLN A 206 11.82 -6.88 -3.60
CA GLN A 206 12.28 -5.69 -4.32
C GLN A 206 12.43 -5.98 -5.81
N LEU A 207 11.31 -6.23 -6.49
CA LEU A 207 11.27 -6.55 -7.92
C LEU A 207 10.26 -5.66 -8.65
N LEU A 208 10.74 -4.96 -9.68
CA LEU A 208 9.94 -4.10 -10.56
C LEU A 208 9.78 -4.71 -11.96
N PRO A 209 8.63 -4.47 -12.63
CA PRO A 209 7.36 -4.04 -12.02
C PRO A 209 6.71 -5.19 -11.23
N SER A 210 5.68 -4.88 -10.42
CA SER A 210 4.92 -5.90 -9.68
C SER A 210 4.20 -6.92 -10.56
N SER A 211 4.03 -6.64 -11.85
CA SER A 211 3.41 -7.54 -12.81
C SER A 211 4.35 -8.64 -13.36
N VAL A 212 5.61 -8.71 -12.93
CA VAL A 212 6.56 -9.73 -13.43
C VAL A 212 6.10 -11.14 -13.04
N HIS A 213 5.62 -11.28 -11.81
CA HIS A 213 5.10 -12.53 -11.25
C HIS A 213 3.77 -12.25 -10.53
N PRO A 214 2.79 -13.16 -10.57
CA PRO A 214 1.48 -12.97 -9.93
C PRO A 214 1.52 -13.28 -8.41
N ILE A 215 2.55 -12.77 -7.73
CA ILE A 215 2.90 -13.08 -6.34
C ILE A 215 1.73 -12.84 -5.40
N ARG A 216 1.01 -11.72 -5.52
CA ARG A 216 -0.10 -11.34 -4.64
C ARG A 216 -1.22 -12.37 -4.67
N SER A 217 -1.65 -12.78 -5.87
CA SER A 217 -2.72 -13.76 -6.03
C SER A 217 -2.30 -15.16 -5.55
N GLN A 218 -1.07 -15.58 -5.86
CA GLN A 218 -0.54 -16.88 -5.46
C GLN A 218 -0.31 -16.95 -3.95
N LEU A 219 0.27 -15.91 -3.36
CA LEU A 219 0.48 -15.82 -1.91
C LEU A 219 -0.86 -15.85 -1.18
N LYS A 220 -1.84 -15.10 -1.65
CA LYS A 220 -3.18 -15.10 -1.07
C LYS A 220 -3.82 -16.49 -1.12
N GLN A 221 -3.74 -17.20 -2.25
CA GLN A 221 -4.18 -18.60 -2.35
C GLN A 221 -3.48 -19.51 -1.33
N LEU A 222 -2.15 -19.43 -1.22
CA LEU A 222 -1.37 -20.24 -0.30
C LEU A 222 -1.72 -19.98 1.17
N VAL A 223 -1.92 -18.70 1.53
CA VAL A 223 -2.30 -18.31 2.89
C VAL A 223 -3.67 -18.86 3.25
N TYR A 224 -4.72 -18.57 2.47
CA TYR A 224 -6.08 -19.02 2.82
C TYR A 224 -6.26 -20.54 2.74
N GLN A 225 -5.49 -21.24 1.89
CA GLN A 225 -5.52 -22.71 1.86
C GLN A 225 -4.86 -23.35 3.08
N ALA A 226 -4.08 -22.61 3.86
CA ALA A 226 -3.45 -23.12 5.08
C ALA A 226 -4.38 -23.08 6.31
N PHE A 227 -5.55 -22.44 6.21
CA PHE A 227 -6.57 -22.44 7.26
C PHE A 227 -7.31 -23.78 7.21
N ILE A 228 -7.40 -24.46 8.36
CA ILE A 228 -8.10 -25.75 8.53
C ILE A 228 -9.48 -25.50 9.14
#